data_AF-A0A1T3NI17-F1
#
_entry.id   AF-A0A1T3NI17-F1
#
_cell.length_a   1.000
_cell.length_b   1.000
_cell.length_c   1.000
_cell.angle_alpha   90.00
_cell.angle_beta   90.00
_cell.angle_gamma   90.00
#
_symmetry.space_group_name_H-M   'P 1'
#
loop_
_entity.id
_entity.type
_entity.pdbx_description
1 polymer ?
#
loop_
_entity_poly.entity_id
_entity_poly.type
_entity_poly.pdbx_seq_one_letter_code
_entity_poly.pdbx_strand_id
1 'polypeptide(L)'
;MWKDVMPIVVGFLLTTVLGGLLGVLFQRQSWAHQYRVQLADQELQLALRIFEEISRLLDKRLYRLRLLAGEATPPNTGARSALAESHMDAYRAVLFEWNDGINRNLALVQRYYGAEMRDRLDNTIGAAFVDLGREVEALWKGAGQLRPDLETRLRQLGGLVYHFNLEMIEAVQQRDVGLLGRARPTV
;
A
#
# COMPACT_ATOMS: atom_id res chain seq x y z
N MET A 1 -10.64 -12.01 74.58
CA MET A 1 -10.12 -12.81 73.46
C MET A 1 -10.93 -12.63 72.17
N TRP A 2 -12.26 -12.83 72.14
CA TRP A 2 -13.06 -12.65 70.92
C TRP A 2 -13.23 -11.19 70.44
N LYS A 3 -13.17 -10.22 71.36
CA LYS A 3 -13.29 -8.79 71.02
C LYS A 3 -12.10 -8.23 70.23
N ASP A 4 -10.93 -8.87 70.33
CA ASP A 4 -9.69 -8.40 69.69
C ASP A 4 -9.47 -9.02 68.30
N VAL A 5 -10.08 -10.17 68.03
CA VAL A 5 -9.96 -10.89 66.75
C VAL A 5 -10.89 -10.29 65.68
N MET A 6 -12.06 -9.81 66.08
CA MET A 6 -13.06 -9.22 65.17
C MET A 6 -12.54 -8.04 64.33
N PRO A 7 -11.87 -7.01 64.90
CA PRO A 7 -11.36 -5.89 64.10
C PRO A 7 -10.27 -6.31 63.11
N ILE A 8 -9.48 -7.34 63.42
CA ILE A 8 -8.43 -7.87 62.53
C ILE A 8 -9.07 -8.53 61.31
N VAL A 9 -10.07 -9.38 61.52
CA VAL A 9 -10.78 -10.08 60.43
C VAL A 9 -11.52 -9.07 59.55
N VAL A 10 -12.17 -8.08 60.15
CA VAL A 10 -12.87 -7.02 59.40
C VAL A 10 -11.87 -6.16 58.61
N GLY A 11 -10.75 -5.77 59.20
CA GLY A 11 -9.69 -5.02 58.53
C GLY A 11 -9.10 -5.76 57.33
N PHE A 12 -8.86 -7.06 57.48
CA PHE A 12 -8.37 -7.93 56.41
C PHE A 12 -9.37 -8.09 55.26
N LEU A 13 -10.67 -8.25 55.58
CA LEU A 13 -11.72 -8.30 54.57
C LEU A 13 -11.85 -6.97 53.83
N LEU A 14 -11.79 -5.84 54.56
CA LEU A 14 -11.88 -4.51 53.97
C LEU A 14 -10.72 -4.25 53.00
N THR A 15 -9.47 -4.54 53.41
CA THR A 15 -8.30 -4.34 52.55
C THR A 15 -8.30 -5.29 51.35
N THR A 16 -8.79 -6.52 51.49
CA THR A 16 -8.92 -7.47 50.39
C THR A 16 -9.96 -6.99 49.36
N VAL A 17 -11.12 -6.51 49.81
CA VAL A 17 -12.17 -6.00 48.93
C VAL A 17 -11.72 -4.70 48.24
N LEU A 18 -11.10 -3.78 48.97
CA LEU A 18 -10.52 -2.55 48.41
C LEU A 18 -9.40 -2.85 47.41
N GLY A 19 -8.51 -3.78 47.73
CA GLY A 19 -7.43 -4.23 46.84
C GLY A 19 -7.97 -4.89 45.57
N GLY A 20 -9.00 -5.72 45.69
CA GLY A 20 -9.67 -6.34 44.55
C GLY A 20 -10.37 -5.32 43.63
N LEU A 21 -11.09 -4.35 44.21
CA LEU A 21 -11.74 -3.27 43.46
C LEU A 21 -10.74 -2.39 42.71
N LEU A 22 -9.64 -2.00 43.38
CA LEU A 22 -8.55 -1.26 42.73
C LEU A 22 -7.89 -2.08 41.61
N GLY A 23 -7.66 -3.37 41.85
CA GLY A 23 -7.13 -4.29 40.83
C GLY A 23 -8.00 -4.33 39.57
N VAL A 24 -9.32 -4.45 39.73
CA VAL A 24 -10.26 -4.47 38.59
C VAL A 24 -10.24 -3.16 37.80
N LEU A 25 -10.16 -2.00 38.47
CA LEU A 25 -10.09 -0.70 37.80
C LEU A 25 -8.80 -0.53 37.00
N PHE A 26 -7.65 -0.86 37.59
CA PHE A 26 -6.36 -0.80 36.90
C PHE A 26 -6.26 -1.80 35.75
N GLN A 27 -6.80 -3.01 35.94
CA GLN A 27 -6.82 -4.05 34.91
C GLN A 27 -7.67 -3.66 33.71
N ARG A 28 -8.81 -2.98 33.92
CA ARG A 28 -9.64 -2.47 32.81
C ARG A 28 -8.92 -1.38 32.00
N GLN A 29 -8.22 -0.46 32.66
CA GLN A 29 -7.49 0.61 31.96
C GLN A 29 -6.29 0.07 31.18
N SER A 30 -5.52 -0.86 31.76
CA SER A 30 -4.38 -1.46 31.07
C SER A 30 -4.83 -2.29 29.86
N TRP A 31 -5.95 -3.02 29.96
CA TRP A 31 -6.53 -3.75 28.83
C TRP A 31 -6.95 -2.83 27.69
N ALA A 32 -7.63 -1.72 27.99
CA ALA A 32 -8.04 -0.76 26.97
C ALA A 32 -6.83 -0.09 26.28
N HIS A 33 -5.72 0.10 27.00
CA HIS A 33 -4.48 0.59 26.40
C HIS A 33 -3.80 -0.48 25.54
N GLN A 34 -3.63 -1.69 26.07
CA GLN A 34 -3.03 -2.83 25.35
C GLN A 34 -3.79 -3.15 24.06
N TYR A 35 -5.12 -3.17 24.10
CA TYR A 35 -5.96 -3.42 22.94
C TYR A 35 -5.75 -2.35 21.85
N ARG A 36 -5.65 -1.06 22.23
CA ARG A 36 -5.40 0.02 21.28
C ARG A 36 -4.02 -0.07 20.64
N VAL A 37 -2.99 -0.39 21.43
CA VAL A 37 -1.63 -0.58 20.92
C VAL A 37 -1.57 -1.76 19.95
N GLN A 38 -2.22 -2.88 20.29
CA GLN A 38 -2.30 -4.06 19.42
C GLN A 38 -3.03 -3.76 18.11
N LEU A 39 -4.16 -3.06 18.17
CA LEU A 39 -4.90 -2.69 16.96
C LEU A 39 -4.08 -1.75 16.05
N ALA A 40 -3.38 -0.78 16.63
CA ALA A 40 -2.51 0.12 15.88
C ALA A 40 -1.34 -0.64 15.20
N ASP A 41 -0.75 -1.61 15.89
CA ASP A 41 0.30 -2.46 15.33
C ASP A 41 -0.23 -3.33 14.19
N GLN A 42 -1.42 -3.92 14.34
CA GLN A 42 -2.07 -4.68 13.27
C GLN A 42 -2.34 -3.84 12.02
N GLU A 43 -2.87 -2.62 12.19
CA GLU A 43 -3.12 -1.69 11.08
C GLU A 43 -1.80 -1.29 10.38
N LEU A 44 -0.72 -1.08 11.14
CA LEU A 44 0.60 -0.79 10.59
C LEU A 44 1.15 -1.95 9.75
N GLN A 45 1.02 -3.19 10.25
CA GLN A 45 1.44 -4.39 9.52
C GLN A 45 0.63 -4.60 8.24
N LEU A 46 -0.67 -4.29 8.26
CA LEU A 46 -1.51 -4.36 7.06
C LEU A 46 -1.11 -3.29 6.04
N ALA A 47 -0.86 -2.06 6.48
CA ALA A 47 -0.36 -0.99 5.61
C ALA A 47 0.94 -1.40 4.92
N LEU A 48 1.92 -1.93 5.67
CA LEU A 48 3.19 -2.43 5.12
C LEU A 48 2.99 -3.50 4.03
N ARG A 49 2.13 -4.49 4.27
CA ARG A 49 1.83 -5.52 3.25
C ARG A 49 1.20 -4.93 1.99
N ILE A 50 0.31 -3.95 2.16
CA ILE A 50 -0.34 -3.27 1.03
C ILE A 50 0.70 -2.47 0.24
N PHE A 51 1.60 -1.77 0.92
CA PHE A 51 2.73 -1.10 0.30
C PHE A 51 3.59 -2.08 -0.52
N GLU A 52 4.00 -3.22 0.07
CA GLU A 52 4.80 -4.24 -0.61
C GLU A 52 4.09 -4.80 -1.85
N GLU A 53 2.78 -5.09 -1.75
CA GLU A 53 1.98 -5.60 -2.87
C GLU A 53 1.93 -4.60 -4.03
N ILE A 54 1.64 -3.32 -3.72
CA ILE A 54 1.46 -2.27 -4.73
C ILE A 54 2.79 -1.87 -5.37
N SER A 55 3.82 -1.61 -4.56
CA SER A 55 5.15 -1.25 -5.05
C SER A 55 5.71 -2.31 -5.99
N ARG A 56 5.63 -3.59 -5.60
CA ARG A 56 6.06 -4.72 -6.43
C ARG A 56 5.30 -4.76 -7.76
N LEU A 57 3.99 -4.52 -7.75
CA LEU A 57 3.17 -4.54 -8.96
C LEU A 57 3.49 -3.37 -9.90
N LEU A 58 3.68 -2.16 -9.34
CA LEU A 58 4.09 -0.97 -10.09
C LEU A 58 5.46 -1.17 -10.73
N ASP A 59 6.44 -1.66 -9.97
CA ASP A 59 7.80 -1.91 -10.46
C ASP A 59 7.82 -2.98 -11.54
N LYS A 60 7.07 -4.08 -11.34
CA LYS A 60 6.92 -5.14 -12.33
C LYS A 60 6.33 -4.58 -13.63
N ARG A 61 5.26 -3.78 -13.56
CA ARG A 61 4.61 -3.17 -14.72
C ARG A 61 5.54 -2.20 -15.45
N LEU A 62 6.24 -1.36 -14.70
CA LEU A 62 7.21 -0.40 -15.25
C LEU A 62 8.36 -1.11 -15.96
N TYR A 63 8.90 -2.17 -15.35
CA TYR A 63 9.98 -2.96 -15.94
C TYR A 63 9.54 -3.62 -17.25
N ARG A 64 8.36 -4.26 -17.28
CA ARG A 64 7.85 -4.89 -18.51
C ARG A 64 7.57 -3.87 -19.61
N LEU A 65 7.05 -2.71 -19.26
CA LEU A 65 6.84 -1.62 -20.22
C LEU A 65 8.16 -1.12 -20.82
N ARG A 66 9.21 -0.96 -20.00
CA ARG A 66 10.54 -0.55 -20.48
C ARG A 66 11.18 -1.59 -21.39
N LEU A 67 11.09 -2.87 -21.05
CA LEU A 67 11.58 -3.96 -21.90
C LEU A 67 10.87 -3.96 -23.26
N LEU A 68 9.53 -3.81 -23.24
CA LEU A 68 8.76 -3.77 -24.47
C LEU A 68 9.11 -2.53 -25.30
N ALA A 69 9.27 -1.36 -24.67
CA ALA A 69 9.65 -0.13 -25.37
C ALA A 69 11.01 -0.24 -26.08
N GLY A 70 11.98 -0.94 -25.46
CA GLY A 70 13.29 -1.19 -26.08
C GLY A 70 13.23 -2.05 -27.34
N GLU A 71 12.33 -3.05 -27.36
CA GLU A 71 12.16 -3.97 -28.49
C GLU A 71 11.08 -3.53 -29.51
N ALA A 72 10.26 -2.53 -29.16
CA ALA A 72 9.14 -2.07 -30.00
C ALA A 72 9.59 -1.25 -31.23
N THR A 73 10.88 -0.98 -31.38
CA THR A 73 11.43 -0.35 -32.60
C THR A 73 11.61 -1.44 -33.66
N PRO A 74 10.82 -1.46 -34.74
CA PRO A 74 10.89 -2.52 -35.72
C PRO A 74 12.25 -2.52 -36.44
N PRO A 75 12.89 -3.68 -36.64
CA PRO A 75 14.02 -3.78 -37.55
C PRO A 75 13.54 -3.50 -39.00
N ASN A 76 14.40 -2.91 -39.83
CA ASN A 76 14.15 -2.61 -41.25
C ASN A 76 13.68 -3.83 -42.09
N THR A 77 13.71 -5.04 -41.53
CA THR A 77 13.37 -6.31 -42.17
C THR A 77 11.90 -6.72 -42.03
N GLY A 78 11.05 -5.96 -41.32
CA GLY A 78 9.59 -6.14 -41.28
C GLY A 78 9.06 -7.35 -40.49
N ALA A 79 9.93 -8.29 -40.10
CA ALA A 79 9.58 -9.41 -39.22
C ALA A 79 9.88 -9.07 -37.75
N ARG A 80 8.90 -9.30 -36.86
CA ARG A 80 9.10 -9.16 -35.42
C ARG A 80 9.96 -10.30 -34.88
N SER A 81 10.84 -9.98 -33.92
CA SER A 81 11.64 -10.99 -33.24
C SER A 81 10.77 -11.81 -32.28
N ALA A 82 11.12 -13.08 -32.09
CA ALA A 82 10.48 -13.91 -31.06
C ALA A 82 10.62 -13.30 -29.64
N LEU A 83 11.69 -12.54 -29.42
CA LEU A 83 11.91 -11.79 -28.19
C LEU A 83 10.88 -10.67 -27.98
N ALA A 84 10.57 -9.89 -29.02
CA ALA A 84 9.58 -8.83 -28.96
C ALA A 84 8.15 -9.36 -28.69
N GLU A 85 7.80 -10.52 -29.26
CA GLU A 85 6.54 -11.21 -28.96
C GLU A 85 6.48 -11.66 -27.49
N SER A 86 7.55 -12.29 -26.99
CA SER A 86 7.67 -12.70 -25.58
C SER A 86 7.55 -11.52 -24.60
N HIS A 87 8.16 -10.37 -24.91
CA HIS A 87 8.04 -9.17 -24.09
C HIS A 87 6.62 -8.59 -24.11
N MET A 88 5.92 -8.64 -25.24
CA MET A 88 4.52 -8.23 -25.33
C MET A 88 3.61 -9.13 -24.48
N ASP A 89 3.79 -10.44 -24.55
CA ASP A 89 3.02 -11.38 -23.72
C ASP A 89 3.27 -11.16 -22.23
N ALA A 90 4.54 -10.96 -21.84
CA ALA A 90 4.89 -10.63 -20.47
C ALA A 90 4.30 -9.28 -20.00
N TYR A 91 4.23 -8.29 -20.87
CA TYR A 91 3.59 -7.01 -20.59
C TYR A 91 2.07 -7.15 -20.41
N ARG A 92 1.40 -7.88 -21.31
CA ARG A 92 -0.04 -8.18 -21.22
C ARG A 92 -0.40 -8.93 -19.95
N ALA A 93 0.40 -9.92 -19.56
CA ALA A 93 0.20 -10.66 -18.32
C ALA A 93 0.17 -9.74 -17.09
N VAL A 94 1.10 -8.77 -17.00
CA VAL A 94 1.12 -7.80 -15.90
C VAL A 94 -0.01 -6.79 -16.00
N LEU A 95 -0.43 -6.43 -17.21
CA LEU A 95 -1.60 -5.57 -17.40
C LEU A 95 -2.89 -6.25 -16.90
N PHE A 96 -3.06 -7.55 -17.15
CA PHE A 96 -4.18 -8.31 -16.61
C PHE A 96 -4.14 -8.38 -15.09
N GLU A 97 -2.99 -8.72 -14.52
CA GLU A 97 -2.79 -8.73 -13.06
C GLU A 97 -3.12 -7.38 -12.41
N TRP A 98 -2.72 -6.26 -13.05
CA TRP A 98 -3.07 -4.91 -12.61
C TRP A 98 -4.58 -4.67 -12.67
N ASN A 99 -5.22 -5.00 -13.79
CA ASN A 99 -6.64 -4.74 -14.02
C ASN A 99 -7.53 -5.57 -13.08
N ASP A 100 -7.18 -6.82 -12.82
CA ASP A 100 -7.93 -7.70 -11.91
C ASP A 100 -7.89 -7.17 -10.46
N GLY A 101 -6.79 -6.53 -10.08
CA GLY A 101 -6.57 -5.99 -8.74
C GLY A 101 -6.96 -4.52 -8.52
N ILE A 102 -7.29 -3.76 -9.58
CA ILE A 102 -7.28 -2.29 -9.50
C ILE A 102 -8.23 -1.73 -8.44
N ASN A 103 -9.49 -2.17 -8.42
CA ASN A 103 -10.48 -1.66 -7.46
C ASN A 103 -10.13 -2.03 -6.01
N ARG A 104 -9.60 -3.24 -5.80
CA ARG A 104 -9.12 -3.69 -4.49
C ARG A 104 -7.94 -2.82 -4.03
N ASN A 105 -6.97 -2.60 -4.91
CA ASN A 105 -5.78 -1.81 -4.59
C ASN A 105 -6.13 -0.35 -4.29
N LEU A 106 -6.99 0.28 -5.09
CA LEU A 106 -7.46 1.65 -4.87
C LEU A 106 -8.21 1.79 -3.54
N ALA A 107 -9.10 0.84 -3.21
CA ALA A 107 -9.81 0.84 -1.93
C ALA A 107 -8.87 0.67 -0.73
N LEU A 108 -7.85 -0.19 -0.86
CA LEU A 108 -6.85 -0.41 0.19
C LEU A 108 -5.95 0.84 0.36
N VAL A 109 -5.47 1.44 -0.73
CA VAL A 109 -4.71 2.69 -0.66
C VAL A 109 -5.55 3.79 -0.03
N GLN A 110 -6.81 3.96 -0.43
CA GLN A 110 -7.66 4.97 0.17
C GLN A 110 -7.84 4.73 1.68
N ARG A 111 -8.09 3.48 2.08
CA ARG A 111 -8.32 3.13 3.48
C ARG A 111 -7.11 3.37 4.37
N TYR A 112 -5.91 3.01 3.91
CA TYR A 112 -4.70 3.04 4.74
C TYR A 112 -3.83 4.27 4.52
N TYR A 113 -3.85 4.82 3.31
CA TYR A 113 -2.99 5.91 2.84
C TYR A 113 -3.76 7.19 2.46
N GLY A 114 -5.10 7.15 2.47
CA GLY A 114 -5.95 8.32 2.26
C GLY A 114 -6.34 8.57 0.80
N ALA A 115 -7.29 9.49 0.62
CA ALA A 115 -7.88 9.78 -0.69
C ALA A 115 -6.87 10.38 -1.68
N GLU A 116 -5.96 11.23 -1.21
CA GLU A 116 -4.89 11.82 -2.04
C GLU A 116 -3.99 10.75 -2.66
N MET A 117 -3.54 9.79 -1.84
CA MET A 117 -2.71 8.67 -2.31
C MET A 117 -3.47 7.80 -3.31
N ARG A 118 -4.77 7.55 -3.08
CA ARG A 118 -5.62 6.83 -4.03
C ARG A 118 -5.75 7.58 -5.35
N ASP A 119 -5.98 8.89 -5.28
CA ASP A 119 -6.15 9.74 -6.45
C ASP A 119 -4.89 9.74 -7.30
N ARG A 120 -3.73 9.88 -6.66
CA ARG A 120 -2.44 9.88 -7.34
C ARG A 120 -2.11 8.53 -7.98
N LEU A 121 -2.45 7.42 -7.32
CA LEU A 121 -2.28 6.08 -7.89
C LEU A 121 -3.10 5.90 -9.18
N ASP A 122 -4.34 6.38 -9.19
CA ASP A 122 -5.28 6.22 -10.32
C ASP A 122 -5.01 7.25 -11.44
N ASN A 123 -5.14 8.53 -11.09
CA ASN A 123 -5.21 9.64 -12.04
C ASN A 123 -3.85 10.19 -12.47
N THR A 124 -2.78 9.92 -11.70
CA THR A 124 -1.42 10.32 -12.08
C THR A 124 -0.62 9.13 -12.61
N ILE A 125 -0.39 8.13 -11.76
CA ILE A 125 0.44 6.97 -12.11
C ILE A 125 -0.29 6.06 -13.10
N GLY A 126 -1.54 5.70 -12.80
CA GLY A 126 -2.37 4.86 -13.66
C GLY A 126 -2.55 5.47 -15.06
N ALA A 127 -2.90 6.75 -15.12
CA ALA A 127 -3.00 7.50 -16.38
C ALA A 127 -1.68 7.48 -17.19
N ALA A 128 -0.54 7.76 -16.55
CA ALA A 128 0.76 7.74 -17.22
C ALA A 128 1.12 6.34 -17.77
N PHE A 129 0.78 5.27 -17.04
CA PHE A 129 0.94 3.90 -17.52
C PHE A 129 0.05 3.60 -18.73
N VAL A 130 -1.20 4.06 -18.74
CA VAL A 130 -2.13 3.87 -19.86
C VAL A 130 -1.61 4.58 -21.10
N ASP A 131 -1.19 5.84 -20.97
CA ASP A 131 -0.71 6.64 -22.08
C ASP A 131 0.56 6.06 -22.70
N LEU A 132 1.56 5.73 -21.87
CA LEU A 132 2.80 5.12 -22.34
C LEU A 132 2.59 3.70 -22.85
N GLY A 133 1.71 2.93 -22.23
CA GLY A 133 1.35 1.59 -22.67
C GLY A 133 0.75 1.57 -24.07
N ARG A 134 -0.22 2.47 -24.34
CA ARG A 134 -0.84 2.62 -25.67
C ARG A 134 0.18 2.99 -26.73
N GLU A 135 1.08 3.91 -26.41
CA GLU A 135 2.12 4.35 -27.34
C GLU A 135 3.09 3.21 -27.68
N VAL A 136 3.61 2.53 -26.66
CA VAL A 136 4.52 1.39 -26.84
C VAL A 136 3.84 0.23 -27.59
N GLU A 137 2.56 -0.02 -27.30
CA GLU A 137 1.79 -1.04 -28.03
C GLU A 137 1.56 -0.64 -29.49
N ALA A 138 1.31 0.65 -29.78
CA ALA A 138 1.19 1.14 -31.16
C ALA A 138 2.51 0.99 -31.93
N LEU A 139 3.66 1.28 -31.30
CA LEU A 139 4.99 1.04 -31.86
C LEU A 139 5.19 -0.44 -32.19
N TRP A 140 4.90 -1.30 -31.23
CA TRP A 140 4.99 -2.75 -31.43
C TRP A 140 4.06 -3.23 -32.56
N LYS A 141 2.85 -2.67 -32.68
CA LYS A 141 1.91 -2.95 -33.78
C LYS A 141 2.40 -2.46 -35.15
N GLY A 142 3.43 -1.62 -35.21
CA GLY A 142 3.86 -0.93 -36.43
C GLY A 142 2.91 0.19 -36.86
N ALA A 143 2.00 0.60 -35.98
CA ALA A 143 1.01 1.66 -36.23
C ALA A 143 1.41 3.01 -35.61
N GLY A 144 2.43 3.03 -34.74
CA GLY A 144 2.95 4.21 -34.08
C GLY A 144 4.26 4.71 -34.69
N GLN A 145 4.61 5.96 -34.38
CA GLN A 145 5.93 6.53 -34.67
C GLN A 145 6.68 6.74 -33.36
N LEU A 146 7.97 6.37 -33.34
CA LEU A 146 8.80 6.53 -32.14
C LEU A 146 8.93 8.02 -31.82
N ARG A 147 8.37 8.41 -30.67
CA ARG A 147 8.53 9.78 -30.21
C ARG A 147 9.89 9.96 -29.53
N PRO A 148 10.64 11.03 -29.82
CA PRO A 148 11.94 11.28 -29.20
C PRO A 148 11.89 11.40 -27.67
N ASP A 149 10.74 11.76 -27.10
CA ASP A 149 10.55 11.95 -25.67
C ASP A 149 10.08 10.69 -24.91
N LEU A 150 9.87 9.56 -25.58
CA LEU A 150 9.37 8.33 -24.96
C LEU A 150 10.23 7.88 -23.77
N GLU A 151 11.54 7.87 -23.93
CA GLU A 151 12.48 7.48 -22.89
C GLU A 151 12.42 8.42 -21.68
N THR A 152 12.31 9.73 -21.93
CA THR A 152 12.16 10.75 -20.88
C THR A 152 10.87 10.57 -20.10
N ARG A 153 9.76 10.26 -20.78
CA ARG A 153 8.48 9.97 -20.12
C ARG A 153 8.50 8.66 -19.33
N LEU A 154 9.19 7.63 -19.81
CA LEU A 154 9.42 6.38 -19.06
C LEU A 154 10.28 6.59 -17.81
N ARG A 155 11.24 7.52 -17.85
CA ARG A 155 12.00 7.97 -16.68
C ARG A 155 11.12 8.74 -15.70
N GLN A 156 10.31 9.68 -16.20
CA GLN A 156 9.36 10.44 -15.38
C GLN A 156 8.36 9.53 -14.66
N LEU A 157 7.78 8.54 -15.35
CA LEU A 157 6.91 7.54 -14.73
C LEU A 157 7.63 6.77 -13.62
N GLY A 158 8.90 6.40 -13.84
CA GLY A 158 9.72 5.80 -12.79
C GLY A 158 9.93 6.73 -11.59
N GLY A 159 10.11 8.02 -11.83
CA GLY A 159 10.17 9.04 -10.78
C GLY A 159 8.86 9.13 -9.99
N LEU A 160 7.71 9.11 -10.66
CA LEU A 160 6.40 9.13 -10.01
C LEU A 160 6.18 7.91 -9.11
N VAL A 161 6.51 6.71 -9.60
CA VAL A 161 6.42 5.46 -8.82
C VAL A 161 7.36 5.51 -7.60
N TYR A 162 8.59 6.02 -7.77
CA TYR A 162 9.54 6.14 -6.67
C TYR A 162 9.05 7.09 -5.56
N HIS A 163 8.59 8.29 -5.91
CA HIS A 163 8.08 9.25 -4.92
C HIS A 163 6.83 8.71 -4.22
N PHE A 164 5.94 8.06 -4.97
CA PHE A 164 4.77 7.40 -4.40
C PHE A 164 5.15 6.35 -3.34
N ASN A 165 6.13 5.51 -3.64
CA ASN A 165 6.63 4.52 -2.70
C ASN A 165 7.27 5.16 -1.46
N LEU A 166 8.05 6.23 -1.61
CA LEU A 166 8.63 6.95 -0.49
C LEU A 166 7.56 7.51 0.44
N GLU A 167 6.53 8.15 -0.10
CA GLU A 167 5.46 8.72 0.73
C GLU A 167 4.65 7.64 1.47
N MET A 168 4.46 6.46 0.87
CA MET A 168 3.86 5.32 1.60
C MET A 168 4.74 4.86 2.76
N ILE A 169 6.07 4.82 2.57
CA ILE A 169 7.03 4.48 3.63
C ILE A 169 7.01 5.54 4.73
N GLU A 170 7.03 6.82 4.37
CA GLU A 170 6.98 7.93 5.33
C GLU A 170 5.70 7.91 6.15
N ALA A 171 4.54 7.66 5.52
CA ALA A 171 3.27 7.50 6.23
C ALA A 171 3.33 6.35 7.25
N VAL A 172 3.92 5.21 6.88
CA VAL A 172 4.12 4.08 7.80
C VAL A 172 5.06 4.46 8.96
N GLN A 173 6.19 5.11 8.68
CA GLN A 173 7.17 5.52 9.69
C GLN A 173 6.58 6.51 10.70
N GLN A 174 5.76 7.45 10.22
CA GLN A 174 5.06 8.43 11.05
C GLN A 174 3.83 7.85 11.77
N ARG A 175 3.49 6.57 11.51
CA ARG A 175 2.26 5.92 11.97
C ARG A 175 0.98 6.64 11.52
N ASP A 176 1.07 7.37 10.40
CA ASP A 176 -0.05 8.05 9.74
C ASP A 176 -0.74 7.10 8.75
N VAL A 177 -1.16 5.93 9.24
CA VAL A 177 -1.81 4.89 8.45
C VAL A 177 -3.00 4.28 9.17
N GLY A 178 -3.94 3.77 8.38
CA GLY A 178 -5.15 3.12 8.89
C GLY A 178 -6.08 4.07 9.65
N LEU A 179 -7.04 3.49 10.36
CA LEU A 179 -8.13 4.24 11.00
C LEU A 179 -7.71 5.03 12.26
N LEU A 180 -6.59 4.66 12.88
CA LEU A 180 -6.12 5.24 14.13
C LEU A 180 -5.06 6.33 13.93
N GLY A 181 -4.32 6.29 12.81
CA GLY A 181 -3.27 7.25 12.47
C GLY A 181 -3.82 8.51 11.82
N ARG A 182 -4.68 8.38 10.79
CA ARG A 182 -5.33 9.54 10.15
C ARG A 182 -6.65 9.89 10.83
N ALA A 183 -6.74 11.14 11.31
CA ALA A 183 -8.03 11.75 11.59
C ALA A 183 -8.91 11.60 10.32
N ARG A 184 -10.11 11.02 10.46
CA ARG A 184 -11.01 10.78 9.33
C ARG A 184 -11.21 12.08 8.53
N PRO A 185 -11.13 12.05 7.19
CA PRO A 185 -11.68 13.15 6.41
C PRO A 185 -13.19 13.20 6.69
N THR A 186 -13.68 14.36 7.12
CA THR A 186 -15.10 14.67 7.07
C THR A 186 -15.50 14.69 5.60
N VAL A 187 -16.44 13.79 5.26
CA VAL A 187 -17.10 13.72 3.95
C VAL A 187 -17.75 15.05 3.60
#